data_AF-A0A8J2SIZ9-F1
#
_entry.id   AF-A0A8J2SIZ9-F1
#
_cell.length_a   1.000
_cell.length_b   1.000
_cell.length_c   1.000
_cell.angle_alpha   90.00
_cell.angle_beta   90.00
_cell.angle_gamma   90.00
#
_symmetry.space_group_name_H-M   'P 1'
#
loop_
_entity.id
_entity.type
_entity.pdbx_description
1 polymer ?
#
loop_
_entity_poly.entity_id
_entity_poly.type
_entity_poly.pdbx_seq_one_letter_code
_entity_poly.pdbx_strand_id
1 'polypeptide(L)'
;MAALTEATDNVVDAPVPPLSDKKRASDASAPAAKRPSLGPSSGPLLKFTPEDQALLVELCKKPFERQAKHFINAFWDRSSTKHKPFGENQEECERIFTWSHEFAKLDKGKRGNELDEFEAHQFLEKCVGALTVHDMRSALKAIDIDFNRMMSLTEFLIFHYALQEKDWVYLVNWAPGMSVAQRRLIEAAQAQMSEAKEKLAVSREMLEKSQESAAVAAKEQESAQTEAQLSEAAAAESTKATQDLEAQEQAKKDELAKQEAMACDDTLSVVKRSRAKAQVAILKNDNGQSLRTMRITQGACARKMAKAAAKMKEAAAKAEASKLEAEQAAQLASEAVEAADAAVQQTTQQLEEAKAACAEGGCEEGTFWWLDREFEESMKYMGPKQKAKALEARTASRRKSGTYSPQRP
;
A
#
# COMPACT_ATOMS: atom_id res chain seq x y z
N MET A 1 36.77 9.48 32.31
CA MET A 1 37.77 8.43 32.61
C MET A 1 37.17 7.09 32.23
N ALA A 2 37.98 6.28 31.55
CA ALA A 2 37.61 5.07 30.84
C ALA A 2 37.05 3.94 31.71
N ALA A 3 36.16 3.12 31.15
CA ALA A 3 36.27 1.65 31.15
C ALA A 3 35.23 1.05 30.19
N LEU A 4 35.73 0.50 29.08
CA LEU A 4 35.07 -0.50 28.26
C LEU A 4 35.01 -1.83 29.03
N THR A 5 33.90 -2.57 28.92
CA THR A 5 33.85 -4.06 28.95
C THR A 5 32.61 -4.49 28.13
N GLU A 6 32.84 -5.00 26.93
CA GLU A 6 32.80 -6.42 26.54
C GLU A 6 31.39 -6.95 26.26
N ALA A 7 30.99 -6.83 25.00
CA ALA A 7 29.90 -7.58 24.39
C ALA A 7 30.42 -8.98 24.04
N THR A 8 29.75 -10.02 24.55
CA THR A 8 30.00 -11.40 24.15
C THR A 8 29.02 -11.80 23.05
N ASP A 9 29.60 -12.12 21.89
CA ASP A 9 28.97 -12.79 20.76
C ASP A 9 28.41 -14.14 21.20
N ASN A 10 27.13 -14.36 20.92
CA ASN A 10 26.48 -15.67 21.05
C ASN A 10 25.86 -16.02 19.69
N VAL A 11 26.72 -16.41 18.75
CA VAL A 11 26.34 -16.96 17.45
C VAL A 11 26.01 -18.44 17.67
N VAL A 12 24.72 -18.75 17.66
CA VAL A 12 24.23 -20.13 17.70
C VAL A 12 24.41 -20.73 16.30
N ASP A 13 25.27 -21.73 16.23
CA ASP A 13 25.46 -22.64 15.09
C ASP A 13 24.12 -23.29 14.71
N ALA A 14 23.60 -22.96 13.53
CA ALA A 14 22.49 -23.67 12.88
C ALA A 14 23.05 -24.59 11.79
N PRO A 15 22.66 -25.87 11.77
CA PRO A 15 23.21 -26.84 10.82
C PRO A 15 22.77 -26.55 9.39
N VAL A 16 23.76 -26.47 8.50
CA VAL A 16 23.62 -26.35 7.05
C VAL A 16 22.82 -27.53 6.49
N PRO A 17 21.68 -27.31 5.81
CA PRO A 17 20.99 -28.38 5.09
C PRO A 17 21.76 -28.74 3.81
N PRO A 18 21.78 -30.02 3.40
CA PRO A 18 22.51 -30.46 2.22
C PRO A 18 21.95 -29.82 0.95
N LEU A 19 22.85 -29.23 0.17
CA LEU A 19 22.62 -28.77 -1.20
C LEU A 19 22.15 -29.95 -2.06
N SER A 20 20.83 -30.08 -2.20
CA SER A 20 20.24 -30.92 -3.24
C SER A 20 20.44 -30.23 -4.59
N ASP A 21 21.20 -30.87 -5.47
CA ASP A 21 21.35 -30.52 -6.88
C ASP A 21 19.98 -30.43 -7.58
N LYS A 22 19.40 -29.23 -7.60
CA LYS A 22 18.31 -28.90 -8.51
C LYS A 22 18.93 -28.67 -9.88
N LYS A 23 18.99 -29.75 -10.66
CA LYS A 23 19.09 -29.73 -12.13
C LYS A 23 18.16 -28.63 -12.66
N ARG A 24 18.79 -27.55 -13.12
CA ARG A 24 18.17 -26.45 -13.85
C ARG A 24 17.68 -27.04 -15.16
N ALA A 25 16.37 -27.25 -15.29
CA ALA A 25 15.74 -27.54 -16.58
C ALA A 25 15.77 -26.26 -17.42
N SER A 26 16.94 -25.96 -17.99
CA SER A 26 17.12 -24.98 -19.05
C SER A 26 17.24 -25.74 -20.37
N ASP A 27 16.09 -26.18 -20.88
CA ASP A 27 15.94 -26.62 -22.28
C ASP A 27 14.54 -26.24 -22.76
N ALA A 28 14.34 -24.94 -22.94
CA ALA A 28 13.35 -24.38 -23.85
C ALA A 28 14.09 -23.33 -24.69
N SER A 29 15.02 -23.81 -25.51
CA SER A 29 15.57 -23.01 -26.60
C SER A 29 14.40 -22.66 -27.53
N ALA A 30 14.02 -21.39 -27.56
CA ALA A 30 13.13 -20.87 -28.59
C ALA A 30 13.78 -21.20 -29.95
N PRO A 31 13.15 -22.01 -30.82
CA PRO A 31 13.73 -22.31 -32.11
C PRO A 31 13.77 -21.01 -32.91
N ALA A 32 14.97 -20.64 -33.38
CA ALA A 32 15.15 -19.59 -34.36
C ALA A 32 14.14 -19.81 -35.49
N ALA A 33 13.21 -18.87 -35.66
CA ALA A 33 12.10 -18.97 -36.59
C ALA A 33 12.60 -18.96 -38.05
N LYS A 34 13.07 -20.11 -38.54
CA LYS A 34 13.11 -20.39 -39.97
C LYS A 34 11.67 -20.57 -40.40
N ARG A 35 11.17 -19.60 -41.18
CA ARG A 35 9.88 -19.67 -41.87
C ARG A 35 9.75 -21.04 -42.56
N PRO A 36 8.72 -21.87 -42.26
CA PRO A 36 8.52 -23.10 -43.01
C PRO A 36 8.21 -22.74 -44.47
N SER A 37 8.96 -23.32 -45.40
CA SER A 37 8.67 -23.19 -46.83
C SER A 37 7.31 -23.82 -47.11
N LEU A 38 6.35 -23.01 -47.53
CA LEU A 38 5.01 -23.43 -47.92
C LEU A 38 5.09 -24.36 -49.13
N GLY A 39 4.87 -25.66 -48.90
CA GLY A 39 4.49 -26.58 -49.97
C GLY A 39 3.05 -26.29 -50.44
N PRO A 40 2.67 -26.64 -51.69
CA PRO A 40 1.37 -26.30 -52.22
C PRO A 40 0.28 -27.16 -51.55
N SER A 41 -0.54 -26.52 -50.71
CA SER A 41 -1.71 -27.13 -50.08
C SER A 41 -2.96 -26.83 -50.92
N SER A 42 -3.57 -27.88 -51.45
CA SER A 42 -4.70 -27.85 -52.37
C SER A 42 -6.05 -27.84 -51.65
N GLY A 43 -6.38 -26.72 -51.01
CA GLY A 43 -7.75 -26.37 -50.60
C GLY A 43 -8.01 -24.90 -50.93
N PRO A 44 -9.28 -24.46 -51.06
CA PRO A 44 -9.56 -23.04 -51.29
C PRO A 44 -8.96 -22.22 -50.15
N LEU A 45 -7.88 -21.51 -50.45
CA LEU A 45 -7.24 -20.53 -49.60
C LEU A 45 -8.25 -19.41 -49.37
N LEU A 46 -8.71 -19.24 -48.13
CA LEU A 46 -9.27 -17.98 -47.67
C LEU A 46 -8.13 -16.97 -47.82
N LYS A 47 -8.13 -16.23 -48.93
CA LYS A 47 -7.11 -15.23 -49.21
C LYS A 47 -7.39 -14.05 -48.32
N PHE A 48 -6.37 -13.60 -47.62
CA PHE A 48 -6.40 -12.36 -46.86
C PHE A 48 -6.96 -11.19 -47.69
N THR A 49 -8.04 -10.56 -47.21
CA THR A 49 -8.66 -9.43 -47.91
C THR A 49 -8.32 -8.09 -47.26
N PRO A 50 -8.41 -6.96 -48.00
CA PRO A 50 -8.27 -5.63 -47.41
C PRO A 50 -9.23 -5.36 -46.25
N GLU A 51 -10.41 -5.98 -46.26
CA GLU A 51 -11.39 -5.90 -45.17
C GLU A 51 -10.87 -6.57 -43.89
N ASP A 52 -10.24 -7.75 -44.00
CA ASP A 52 -9.62 -8.43 -42.87
C ASP A 52 -8.48 -7.60 -42.27
N GLN A 53 -7.68 -6.90 -43.11
CA GLN A 53 -6.65 -5.96 -42.64
C GLN A 53 -7.26 -4.83 -41.83
N ALA A 54 -8.36 -4.24 -42.32
CA ALA A 54 -9.03 -3.15 -41.63
C ALA A 54 -9.57 -3.60 -40.26
N LEU A 55 -10.13 -4.82 -40.18
CA LEU A 55 -10.58 -5.40 -38.92
C LEU A 55 -9.43 -5.65 -37.95
N LEU A 56 -8.26 -6.10 -38.44
CA LEU A 56 -7.06 -6.23 -37.61
C LEU A 56 -6.65 -4.87 -37.03
N VAL A 57 -6.54 -3.85 -37.87
CA VAL A 57 -6.17 -2.49 -37.44
C VAL A 57 -7.15 -1.96 -36.39
N GLU A 58 -8.45 -2.17 -36.56
CA GLU A 58 -9.46 -1.79 -35.56
C GLU A 58 -9.34 -2.58 -34.26
N LEU A 59 -8.93 -3.86 -34.33
CA LEU A 59 -8.63 -4.66 -33.15
C LEU A 59 -7.39 -4.15 -32.40
N CYS A 60 -6.31 -3.82 -33.13
CA CYS A 60 -5.07 -3.25 -32.58
C CYS A 60 -5.27 -1.89 -31.91
N LYS A 61 -6.29 -1.12 -32.31
CA LYS A 61 -6.68 0.15 -31.65
C LYS A 61 -7.40 -0.01 -30.31
N LYS A 62 -7.88 -1.22 -29.97
CA LYS A 62 -8.54 -1.44 -28.67
C LYS A 62 -7.51 -1.38 -27.53
N PRO A 63 -7.94 -1.11 -26.29
CA PRO A 63 -7.05 -1.23 -25.14
C PRO A 63 -6.40 -2.61 -25.04
N PHE A 64 -5.15 -2.70 -24.56
CA PHE A 64 -4.41 -3.98 -24.43
C PHE A 64 -5.24 -5.09 -23.78
N GLU A 65 -5.98 -4.77 -22.71
CA GLU A 65 -6.86 -5.69 -22.02
C GLU A 65 -7.98 -6.24 -22.94
N ARG A 66 -8.58 -5.38 -23.78
CA ARG A 66 -9.62 -5.78 -24.73
C ARG A 66 -9.05 -6.59 -25.89
N GLN A 67 -7.83 -6.29 -26.32
CA GLN A 67 -7.10 -7.10 -27.30
C GLN A 67 -6.88 -8.53 -26.77
N ALA A 68 -6.38 -8.64 -25.53
CA ALA A 68 -6.16 -9.92 -24.86
C ALA A 68 -7.46 -10.73 -24.70
N LYS A 69 -8.52 -10.09 -24.18
CA LYS A 69 -9.84 -10.73 -24.03
C LYS A 69 -10.38 -11.22 -25.38
N HIS A 70 -10.30 -10.41 -26.43
CA HIS A 70 -10.74 -10.78 -27.77
C HIS A 70 -9.97 -12.00 -28.29
N PHE A 71 -8.65 -12.03 -28.10
CA PHE A 71 -7.80 -13.15 -28.49
C PHE A 71 -8.14 -14.43 -27.73
N ILE A 72 -8.22 -14.36 -26.40
CA ILE A 72 -8.55 -15.51 -25.55
C ILE A 72 -9.94 -16.06 -25.90
N ASN A 73 -10.94 -15.19 -26.08
CA ASN A 73 -12.29 -15.61 -26.43
C ASN A 73 -12.38 -16.26 -27.80
N ALA A 74 -11.68 -15.71 -28.81
CA ALA A 74 -11.68 -16.28 -30.16
C ALA A 74 -11.20 -17.74 -30.15
N PHE A 75 -10.23 -18.04 -29.29
CA PHE A 75 -9.56 -19.34 -29.20
C PHE A 75 -9.87 -20.10 -27.91
N TRP A 76 -10.99 -19.78 -27.24
CA TRP A 76 -11.33 -20.40 -25.96
C TRP A 76 -11.52 -21.92 -26.09
N ASP A 77 -12.38 -22.34 -27.02
CA ASP A 77 -12.65 -23.76 -27.32
C ASP A 77 -11.94 -24.25 -28.59
N ARG A 78 -11.15 -23.38 -29.23
CA ARG A 78 -10.51 -23.66 -30.51
C ARG A 78 -9.00 -23.82 -30.35
N SER A 79 -8.50 -25.00 -30.67
CA SER A 79 -7.07 -25.23 -30.85
C SER A 79 -6.57 -24.55 -32.11
N SER A 80 -5.34 -24.04 -32.08
CA SER A 80 -4.58 -23.76 -33.30
C SER A 80 -3.51 -24.82 -33.53
N THR A 81 -2.72 -24.65 -34.58
CA THR A 81 -1.58 -25.53 -34.85
C THR A 81 -0.50 -25.52 -33.77
N LYS A 82 -0.46 -24.50 -32.89
CA LYS A 82 0.57 -24.33 -31.86
C LYS A 82 0.07 -24.24 -30.43
N HIS A 83 -1.23 -24.08 -30.19
CA HIS A 83 -1.78 -24.09 -28.83
C HIS A 83 -3.05 -24.92 -28.74
N LYS A 84 -3.24 -25.51 -27.55
CA LYS A 84 -4.50 -26.10 -27.12
C LYS A 84 -5.58 -25.01 -26.95
N PRO A 85 -6.87 -25.37 -26.89
CA PRO A 85 -7.92 -24.42 -26.51
C PRO A 85 -7.57 -23.71 -25.19
N PHE A 86 -7.81 -22.41 -25.08
CA PHE A 86 -7.47 -21.64 -23.88
C PHE A 86 -8.30 -22.05 -22.66
N GLY A 87 -9.53 -22.55 -22.85
CA GLY A 87 -10.36 -23.10 -21.77
C GLY A 87 -9.70 -24.30 -21.06
N GLU A 88 -8.84 -25.04 -21.76
CA GLU A 88 -8.07 -26.17 -21.22
C GLU A 88 -6.64 -25.78 -20.80
N ASN A 89 -6.20 -24.55 -21.05
CA ASN A 89 -4.82 -24.11 -20.87
C ASN A 89 -4.71 -22.81 -20.09
N GLN A 90 -5.01 -22.91 -18.79
CA GLN A 90 -5.03 -21.80 -17.84
C GLN A 90 -3.68 -21.09 -17.73
N GLU A 91 -2.56 -21.80 -17.91
CA GLU A 91 -1.21 -21.21 -17.87
C GLU A 91 -0.99 -20.21 -19.02
N GLU A 92 -1.52 -20.49 -20.21
CA GLU A 92 -1.44 -19.53 -21.32
C GLU A 92 -2.33 -18.31 -21.10
N CYS A 93 -3.53 -18.50 -20.56
CA CYS A 93 -4.39 -17.38 -20.17
C CYS A 93 -3.67 -16.45 -19.19
N GLU A 94 -3.00 -17.01 -18.18
CA GLU A 94 -2.21 -16.26 -17.19
C GLU A 94 -1.01 -15.54 -17.84
N ARG A 95 -0.35 -16.17 -18.82
CA ARG A 95 0.72 -15.51 -19.59
C ARG A 95 0.19 -14.30 -20.36
N ILE A 96 -0.91 -14.45 -21.09
CA ILE A 96 -1.53 -13.36 -21.85
C ILE A 96 -2.00 -12.24 -20.91
N PHE A 97 -2.59 -12.60 -19.77
CA PHE A 97 -2.95 -11.67 -18.71
C PHE A 97 -1.74 -10.85 -18.24
N THR A 98 -0.64 -11.53 -17.90
CA THR A 98 0.61 -10.90 -17.49
C THR A 98 1.19 -9.99 -18.57
N TRP A 99 1.18 -10.42 -19.82
CA TRP A 99 1.67 -9.62 -20.95
C TRP A 99 0.85 -8.35 -21.14
N SER A 100 -0.48 -8.40 -21.03
CA SER A 100 -1.33 -7.20 -21.15
C SER A 100 -0.96 -6.12 -20.13
N HIS A 101 -0.64 -6.52 -18.89
CA HIS A 101 -0.20 -5.61 -17.84
C HIS A 101 1.22 -5.09 -18.06
N GLU A 102 2.14 -5.92 -18.54
CA GLU A 102 3.49 -5.47 -18.89
C GLU A 102 3.47 -4.50 -20.08
N PHE A 103 2.62 -4.71 -21.08
CA PHE A 103 2.36 -3.74 -22.15
C PHE A 103 1.86 -2.41 -21.57
N ALA A 104 0.81 -2.44 -20.75
CA ALA A 104 0.28 -1.22 -20.12
C ALA A 104 1.32 -0.48 -19.25
N LYS A 105 2.24 -1.22 -18.61
CA LYS A 105 3.32 -0.66 -17.80
C LYS A 105 4.46 -0.07 -18.62
N LEU A 106 4.75 -0.66 -19.79
CA LEU A 106 5.81 -0.20 -20.68
C LEU A 106 5.38 0.95 -21.58
N ASP A 107 4.07 1.12 -21.83
CA ASP A 107 3.50 2.22 -22.59
C ASP A 107 3.61 3.57 -21.85
N LYS A 108 4.77 4.21 -21.98
CA LYS A 108 5.05 5.52 -21.39
C LYS A 108 4.28 6.62 -22.12
N GLY A 109 3.93 6.38 -23.38
CA GLY A 109 3.10 7.26 -24.20
C GLY A 109 1.65 7.34 -23.72
N LYS A 110 1.21 6.41 -22.85
CA LYS A 110 -0.19 6.27 -22.41
C LYS A 110 -1.16 6.17 -23.59
N ARG A 111 -0.71 5.52 -24.67
CA ARG A 111 -1.51 5.25 -25.88
C ARG A 111 -2.65 4.26 -25.57
N GLY A 112 -2.35 3.27 -24.73
CA GLY A 112 -3.25 2.25 -24.21
C GLY A 112 -3.48 1.06 -25.13
N ASN A 113 -2.95 1.09 -26.36
CA ASN A 113 -3.25 0.13 -27.42
C ASN A 113 -2.02 -0.46 -28.12
N GLU A 114 -0.90 0.28 -28.19
CA GLU A 114 0.31 -0.13 -28.91
C GLU A 114 1.59 0.40 -28.24
N LEU A 115 2.70 -0.34 -28.39
CA LEU A 115 4.05 0.05 -27.96
C LEU A 115 4.86 0.58 -29.14
N ASP A 116 5.75 1.54 -28.88
CA ASP A 116 6.75 1.93 -29.89
C ASP A 116 7.92 0.94 -29.95
N GLU A 117 8.82 1.10 -30.94
CA GLU A 117 9.98 0.23 -31.15
C GLU A 117 10.83 0.03 -29.87
N PHE A 118 11.00 1.07 -29.04
CA PHE A 118 11.86 0.99 -27.85
C PHE A 118 11.17 0.30 -26.66
N GLU A 119 9.87 0.56 -26.49
CA GLU A 119 9.05 -0.13 -25.50
C GLU A 119 8.82 -1.60 -25.87
N ALA A 120 8.55 -1.87 -27.15
CA ALA A 120 8.42 -3.20 -27.71
C ALA A 120 9.71 -4.02 -27.54
N HIS A 121 10.87 -3.40 -27.78
CA HIS A 121 12.17 -4.00 -27.49
C HIS A 121 12.29 -4.44 -26.02
N GLN A 122 12.02 -3.54 -25.06
CA GLN A 122 12.06 -3.87 -23.63
C GLN A 122 11.09 -5.01 -23.26
N PHE A 123 9.92 -5.04 -23.88
CA PHE A 123 8.95 -6.10 -23.69
C PHE A 123 9.47 -7.45 -24.19
N LEU A 124 10.01 -7.49 -25.41
CA LEU A 124 10.54 -8.71 -26.03
C LEU A 124 11.73 -9.27 -25.27
N GLU A 125 12.62 -8.43 -24.76
CA GLU A 125 13.74 -8.87 -23.91
C GLU A 125 13.28 -9.60 -22.65
N LYS A 126 12.19 -9.14 -22.03
CA LYS A 126 11.61 -9.78 -20.84
C LYS A 126 10.93 -11.10 -21.16
N CYS A 127 10.25 -11.20 -22.30
CA CYS A 127 9.37 -12.33 -22.61
C CYS A 127 10.05 -13.44 -23.41
N VAL A 128 10.91 -13.07 -24.36
CA VAL A 128 11.60 -13.99 -25.28
C VAL A 128 13.07 -14.17 -24.91
N GLY A 129 13.61 -13.29 -24.05
CA GLY A 129 15.01 -13.27 -23.64
C GLY A 129 15.83 -12.26 -24.43
N ALA A 130 17.13 -12.18 -24.13
CA ALA A 130 18.03 -11.25 -24.80
C ALA A 130 18.13 -11.55 -26.30
N LEU A 131 17.71 -10.59 -27.13
CA LEU A 131 17.83 -10.64 -28.59
C LEU A 131 18.96 -9.72 -29.04
N THR A 132 19.67 -10.07 -30.11
CA THR A 132 20.54 -9.10 -30.77
C THR A 132 19.68 -8.00 -31.41
N VAL A 133 20.23 -6.79 -31.59
CA VAL A 133 19.51 -5.69 -32.26
C VAL A 133 19.01 -6.10 -33.66
N HIS A 134 19.77 -6.94 -34.37
CA HIS A 134 19.37 -7.46 -35.68
C HIS A 134 18.18 -8.41 -35.58
N ASP A 135 18.20 -9.36 -34.64
CA ASP A 135 17.11 -10.33 -34.44
C ASP A 135 15.85 -9.64 -33.93
N MET A 136 16.00 -8.64 -33.07
CA MET A 136 14.89 -7.85 -32.56
C MET A 136 14.23 -7.02 -33.66
N ARG A 137 15.00 -6.30 -34.50
CA ARG A 137 14.41 -5.58 -35.64
C ARG A 137 13.72 -6.51 -36.62
N SER A 138 14.30 -7.69 -36.83
CA SER A 138 13.68 -8.74 -37.64
C SER A 138 12.36 -9.22 -37.04
N ALA A 139 12.30 -9.39 -35.72
CA ALA A 139 11.09 -9.74 -34.99
C ALA A 139 10.04 -8.64 -35.05
N LEU A 140 10.38 -7.38 -34.76
CA LEU A 140 9.45 -6.25 -34.83
C LEU A 140 8.88 -6.08 -36.24
N LYS A 141 9.71 -6.19 -37.28
CA LYS A 141 9.23 -6.16 -38.67
C LYS A 141 8.29 -7.32 -39.02
N ALA A 142 8.42 -8.46 -38.34
CA ALA A 142 7.55 -9.61 -38.53
C ALA A 142 6.23 -9.49 -37.73
N ILE A 143 6.26 -8.75 -36.62
CA ILE A 143 5.11 -8.49 -35.75
C ILE A 143 4.25 -7.35 -36.30
N ASP A 144 4.86 -6.29 -36.81
CA ASP A 144 4.20 -5.11 -37.41
C ASP A 144 3.50 -5.49 -38.72
N ILE A 145 2.25 -5.97 -38.63
CA ILE A 145 1.47 -6.47 -39.76
C ILE A 145 0.86 -5.30 -40.55
N ASP A 146 0.56 -4.18 -39.88
CA ASP A 146 -0.03 -2.99 -40.51
C ASP A 146 1.01 -1.93 -40.95
N PHE A 147 2.30 -2.19 -40.74
CA PHE A 147 3.45 -1.36 -41.13
C PHE A 147 3.47 0.03 -40.48
N ASN A 148 2.87 0.18 -39.30
CA ASN A 148 2.80 1.44 -38.58
C ASN A 148 4.04 1.70 -37.67
N ARG A 149 4.97 0.73 -37.58
CA ARG A 149 6.18 0.72 -36.72
C ARG A 149 5.88 0.72 -35.22
N MET A 150 4.68 0.32 -34.87
CA MET A 150 4.23 0.07 -33.51
C MET A 150 4.01 -1.44 -33.34
N MET A 151 3.81 -1.86 -32.09
CA MET A 151 3.49 -3.24 -31.76
C MET A 151 2.26 -3.25 -30.86
N SER A 152 1.13 -3.72 -31.40
CA SER A 152 -0.04 -4.04 -30.59
C SER A 152 0.16 -5.36 -29.84
N LEU A 153 -0.64 -5.58 -28.79
CA LEU A 153 -0.65 -6.88 -28.10
C LEU A 153 -1.19 -7.97 -29.04
N THR A 154 -2.19 -7.65 -29.86
CA THR A 154 -2.80 -8.58 -30.82
C THR A 154 -1.77 -9.10 -31.81
N GLU A 155 -0.98 -8.21 -32.42
CA GLU A 155 0.08 -8.58 -33.35
C GLU A 155 1.16 -9.44 -32.69
N PHE A 156 1.56 -9.06 -31.47
CA PHE A 156 2.49 -9.87 -30.69
C PHE A 156 1.93 -11.28 -30.45
N LEU A 157 0.65 -11.42 -30.11
CA LEU A 157 0.01 -12.72 -29.89
C LEU A 157 -0.09 -13.54 -31.20
N ILE A 158 -0.43 -12.90 -32.32
CA ILE A 158 -0.44 -13.54 -33.65
C ILE A 158 0.95 -14.10 -33.97
N PHE A 159 2.01 -13.30 -33.74
CA PHE A 159 3.39 -13.71 -33.95
C PHE A 159 3.84 -14.81 -32.98
N HIS A 160 3.57 -14.64 -31.68
CA HIS A 160 4.01 -15.54 -30.60
C HIS A 160 3.42 -16.94 -30.77
N TYR A 161 2.11 -17.02 -31.02
CA TYR A 161 1.43 -18.29 -31.31
C TYR A 161 1.56 -18.73 -32.78
N ALA A 162 2.24 -17.92 -33.61
CA ALA A 162 2.43 -18.10 -35.04
C ALA A 162 1.16 -18.56 -35.76
N LEU A 163 0.09 -17.79 -35.60
CA LEU A 163 -1.19 -18.08 -36.22
C LEU A 163 -1.04 -18.13 -37.75
N GLN A 164 -1.61 -19.16 -38.36
CA GLN A 164 -1.61 -19.32 -39.81
C GLN A 164 -2.70 -18.48 -40.46
N GLU A 165 -2.68 -18.33 -41.79
CA GLU A 165 -3.59 -17.45 -42.55
C GLU A 165 -5.07 -17.62 -42.16
N LYS A 166 -5.51 -18.86 -41.96
CA LYS A 166 -6.89 -19.18 -41.58
C LYS A 166 -7.25 -18.80 -40.14
N ASP A 167 -6.28 -18.80 -39.23
CA ASP A 167 -6.52 -18.59 -37.80
C ASP A 167 -6.60 -17.10 -37.46
N TRP A 168 -5.76 -16.26 -38.06
CA TRP A 168 -5.85 -14.81 -37.83
C TRP A 168 -7.03 -14.16 -38.57
N VAL A 169 -7.38 -14.62 -39.78
CA VAL A 169 -8.63 -14.21 -40.46
C VAL A 169 -9.84 -14.57 -39.59
N TYR A 170 -9.81 -15.74 -38.95
CA TYR A 170 -10.83 -16.10 -37.97
C TYR A 170 -10.82 -15.20 -36.74
N LEU A 171 -9.66 -14.87 -36.17
CA LEU A 171 -9.53 -13.96 -35.02
C LEU A 171 -10.18 -12.59 -35.28
N VAL A 172 -9.91 -11.97 -36.42
CA VAL A 172 -10.41 -10.62 -36.71
C VAL A 172 -11.90 -10.59 -37.05
N ASN A 173 -12.42 -11.69 -37.63
CA ASN A 173 -13.84 -11.87 -37.91
C ASN A 173 -14.61 -12.51 -36.74
N TRP A 174 -13.91 -12.91 -35.67
CA TRP A 174 -14.55 -13.52 -34.52
C TRP A 174 -15.46 -12.49 -33.85
N ALA A 175 -16.72 -12.86 -33.71
CA ALA A 175 -17.73 -12.11 -32.99
C ALA A 175 -18.38 -13.02 -31.96
N PRO A 176 -18.63 -12.53 -30.74
CA PRO A 176 -19.33 -13.33 -29.75
C PRO A 176 -20.77 -13.58 -30.22
N GLY A 177 -21.21 -14.84 -30.15
CA GLY A 177 -22.60 -15.25 -30.43
C GLY A 177 -23.59 -14.82 -29.34
N MET A 178 -23.50 -13.57 -28.88
CA MET A 178 -24.29 -13.03 -27.78
C MET A 178 -25.44 -12.15 -28.28
N SER A 179 -26.55 -12.21 -27.56
CA SER A 179 -27.60 -11.20 -27.65
C SER A 179 -27.09 -9.84 -27.19
N VAL A 180 -27.73 -8.77 -27.67
CA VAL A 180 -27.44 -7.39 -27.21
C VAL A 180 -27.63 -7.26 -25.69
N ALA A 181 -28.57 -8.01 -25.10
CA ALA A 181 -28.81 -8.03 -23.66
C ALA A 181 -27.62 -8.61 -22.88
N GLN A 182 -27.08 -9.75 -23.31
CA GLN A 182 -25.90 -10.38 -22.69
C GLN A 182 -24.67 -9.47 -22.77
N ARG A 183 -24.42 -8.86 -23.94
CA ARG A 183 -23.31 -7.91 -24.11
C ARG A 183 -23.39 -6.74 -23.12
N ARG A 184 -24.59 -6.17 -22.93
CA ARG A 184 -24.82 -5.08 -21.96
C ARG A 184 -24.54 -5.52 -20.52
N LEU A 185 -24.88 -6.76 -20.15
CA LEU A 185 -24.57 -7.28 -18.81
C LEU A 185 -23.06 -7.40 -18.58
N ILE A 186 -22.31 -7.89 -19.57
CA ILE A 186 -20.84 -7.98 -19.47
C ILE A 186 -20.21 -6.60 -19.41
N GLU A 187 -20.65 -5.66 -20.25
CA GLU A 187 -20.18 -4.26 -20.21
C GLU A 187 -20.47 -3.59 -18.87
N ALA A 188 -21.67 -3.83 -18.29
CA ALA A 188 -22.02 -3.34 -16.97
C ALA A 188 -21.13 -3.94 -15.86
N ALA A 189 -20.87 -5.25 -15.91
CA ALA A 189 -19.98 -5.92 -14.97
C ALA A 189 -18.53 -5.40 -15.07
N GLN A 190 -18.04 -5.15 -16.29
CA GLN A 190 -16.73 -4.53 -16.53
C GLN A 190 -16.66 -3.12 -15.94
N ALA A 191 -17.68 -2.29 -16.17
CA ALA A 191 -17.74 -0.94 -15.64
C ALA A 191 -17.79 -0.91 -14.10
N GLN A 192 -18.58 -1.79 -13.49
CA GLN A 192 -18.62 -1.94 -12.04
C GLN A 192 -17.30 -2.43 -11.46
N MET A 193 -16.58 -3.28 -12.20
CA MET A 193 -15.26 -3.72 -11.78
C MET A 193 -14.23 -2.58 -11.79
N SER A 194 -14.25 -1.72 -12.81
CA SER A 194 -13.40 -0.52 -12.80
C SER A 194 -13.75 0.41 -11.63
N GLU A 195 -15.03 0.62 -11.35
CA GLU A 195 -15.47 1.43 -10.21
C GLU A 195 -15.02 0.84 -8.87
N ALA A 196 -15.14 -0.48 -8.69
CA ALA A 196 -14.66 -1.16 -7.49
C ALA A 196 -13.14 -1.05 -7.32
N LYS A 197 -12.36 -1.14 -8.41
CA LYS A 197 -10.90 -0.94 -8.38
C LYS A 197 -10.54 0.48 -7.94
N GLU A 198 -11.23 1.49 -8.46
CA GLU A 198 -11.02 2.89 -8.06
C GLU A 198 -11.33 3.10 -6.58
N LYS A 199 -12.47 2.59 -6.09
CA LYS A 199 -12.83 2.69 -4.66
C LYS A 199 -11.85 1.96 -3.75
N LEU A 200 -11.32 0.81 -4.18
CA LEU A 200 -10.26 0.11 -3.45
C LEU A 200 -8.96 0.92 -3.41
N ALA A 201 -8.60 1.61 -4.49
CA ALA A 201 -7.43 2.48 -4.51
C ALA A 201 -7.58 3.66 -3.55
N VAL A 202 -8.74 4.33 -3.58
CA VAL A 202 -9.07 5.43 -2.65
C VAL A 202 -9.06 4.94 -1.20
N SER A 203 -9.65 3.76 -0.92
CA SER A 203 -9.66 3.16 0.41
C SER A 203 -8.24 2.92 0.94
N ARG A 204 -7.30 2.46 0.09
CA ARG A 204 -5.89 2.27 0.49
C ARG A 204 -5.21 3.60 0.81
N GLU A 205 -5.38 4.60 -0.04
CA GLU A 205 -4.80 5.93 0.19
C GLU A 205 -5.30 6.53 1.51
N MET A 206 -6.60 6.38 1.82
CA MET A 206 -7.17 6.88 3.07
C MET A 206 -6.68 6.08 4.29
N LEU A 207 -6.51 4.77 4.17
CA LEU A 207 -5.92 3.95 5.24
C LEU A 207 -4.46 4.33 5.53
N GLU A 208 -3.66 4.59 4.50
CA GLU A 208 -2.27 5.05 4.66
C GLU A 208 -2.23 6.42 5.38
N LYS A 209 -3.04 7.39 4.92
CA LYS A 209 -3.16 8.69 5.59
C LYS A 209 -3.61 8.57 7.04
N SER A 210 -4.58 7.68 7.33
CA SER A 210 -5.02 7.43 8.71
C SER A 210 -3.90 6.87 9.59
N GLN A 211 -3.07 5.95 9.07
CA GLN A 211 -1.92 5.41 9.79
C GLN A 211 -0.85 6.46 10.06
N GLU A 212 -0.55 7.31 9.07
CA GLU A 212 0.39 8.42 9.22
C GLU A 212 -0.09 9.42 10.28
N SER A 213 -1.35 9.85 10.21
CA SER A 213 -1.95 10.76 11.21
C SER A 213 -1.96 10.14 12.61
N ALA A 214 -2.26 8.85 12.74
CA ALA A 214 -2.21 8.15 14.02
C ALA A 214 -0.78 8.09 14.60
N ALA A 215 0.24 7.88 13.76
CA ALA A 215 1.64 7.87 14.18
C ALA A 215 2.11 9.27 14.64
N VAL A 216 1.66 10.33 13.99
CA VAL A 216 1.92 11.72 14.41
C VAL A 216 1.24 12.00 15.76
N ALA A 217 -0.04 11.65 15.90
CA ALA A 217 -0.78 11.83 17.15
C ALA A 217 -0.12 11.09 18.33
N ALA A 218 0.37 9.87 18.10
CA ALA A 218 1.09 9.11 19.13
C ALA A 218 2.38 9.81 19.59
N LYS A 219 3.17 10.35 18.66
CA LYS A 219 4.40 11.10 18.97
C LYS A 219 4.12 12.40 19.73
N GLU A 220 3.09 13.14 19.34
CA GLU A 220 2.70 14.37 20.04
C GLU A 220 2.12 14.07 21.43
N GLN A 221 1.41 12.95 21.60
CA GLN A 221 0.96 12.51 22.92
C GLN A 221 2.12 12.14 23.84
N GLU A 222 3.16 11.46 23.31
CA GLU A 222 4.39 11.17 24.06
C GLU A 222 5.12 12.47 24.46
N SER A 223 5.23 13.43 23.52
CA SER A 223 5.84 14.75 23.80
C SER A 223 5.09 15.48 24.92
N ALA A 224 3.76 15.49 24.88
CA ALA A 224 2.92 16.09 25.92
C ALA A 224 3.09 15.41 27.29
N GLN A 225 3.23 14.08 27.33
CA GLN A 225 3.50 13.34 28.57
C GLN A 225 4.87 13.71 29.17
N THR A 226 5.91 13.82 28.35
CA THR A 226 7.25 14.20 28.83
C THR A 226 7.26 15.63 29.39
N GLU A 227 6.62 16.60 28.73
CA GLU A 227 6.54 17.98 29.22
C GLU A 227 5.64 18.09 30.47
N ALA A 228 4.61 17.23 30.62
CA ALA A 228 3.81 17.14 31.83
C ALA A 228 4.65 16.66 33.04
N GLN A 229 5.47 15.62 32.86
CA GLN A 229 6.38 15.13 33.91
C GLN A 229 7.42 16.19 34.31
N LEU A 230 7.96 16.93 33.34
CA LEU A 230 8.89 18.03 33.61
C LEU A 230 8.22 19.19 34.36
N SER A 231 6.96 19.50 34.02
CA SER A 231 6.17 20.51 34.72
C SER A 231 5.88 20.10 36.17
N GLU A 232 5.52 18.85 36.41
CA GLU A 232 5.29 18.31 37.76
C GLU A 232 6.58 18.33 38.61
N ALA A 233 7.71 17.91 38.04
CA ALA A 233 9.00 17.98 38.71
C ALA A 233 9.40 19.43 39.07
N ALA A 234 9.17 20.39 38.16
CA ALA A 234 9.44 21.80 38.41
C ALA A 234 8.50 22.40 39.48
N ALA A 235 7.24 21.96 39.53
CA ALA A 235 6.30 22.35 40.58
C ALA A 235 6.73 21.81 41.95
N ALA A 236 7.16 20.54 42.03
CA ALA A 236 7.66 19.94 43.26
C ALA A 236 8.90 20.67 43.80
N GLU A 237 9.87 21.02 42.92
CA GLU A 237 11.03 21.83 43.29
C GLU A 237 10.65 23.23 43.82
N SER A 238 9.68 23.89 43.18
CA SER A 238 9.20 25.22 43.62
C SER A 238 8.49 25.17 44.97
N THR A 239 7.69 24.12 45.21
CA THR A 239 7.04 23.88 46.50
C THR A 239 8.08 23.66 47.59
N LYS A 240 9.10 22.83 47.34
CA LYS A 240 10.20 22.59 48.28
C LYS A 240 10.98 23.87 48.60
N ALA A 241 11.33 24.66 47.59
CA ALA A 241 12.03 25.94 47.79
C ALA A 241 11.21 26.95 48.62
N THR A 242 9.88 26.90 48.52
CA THR A 242 8.97 27.74 49.31
C THR A 242 8.91 27.26 50.77
N GLN A 243 8.80 25.95 50.99
CA GLN A 243 8.83 25.36 52.34
C GLN A 243 10.17 25.61 53.05
N ASP A 244 11.30 25.45 52.36
CA ASP A 244 12.62 25.73 52.90
C ASP A 244 12.77 27.21 53.29
N LEU A 245 12.22 28.12 52.48
CA LEU A 245 12.18 29.55 52.77
C LEU A 245 11.37 29.86 54.04
N GLU A 246 10.15 29.35 54.12
CA GLU A 246 9.27 29.51 55.28
C GLU A 246 9.90 28.94 56.55
N ALA A 247 10.55 27.78 56.46
CA ALA A 247 11.23 27.15 57.59
C ALA A 247 12.39 28.01 58.14
N GLN A 248 13.22 28.61 57.28
CA GLN A 248 14.27 29.50 57.77
C GLN A 248 13.75 30.86 58.25
N GLU A 249 12.70 31.39 57.63
CA GLU A 249 12.05 32.60 58.14
C GLU A 249 11.47 32.37 59.54
N GLN A 250 10.86 31.19 59.78
CA GLN A 250 10.38 30.82 61.10
C GLN A 250 11.52 30.58 62.09
N ALA A 251 12.57 29.84 61.70
CA ALA A 251 13.73 29.60 62.56
C ALA A 251 14.43 30.91 62.99
N LYS A 252 14.54 31.90 62.09
CA LYS A 252 15.06 33.22 62.44
C LYS A 252 14.13 33.97 63.41
N LYS A 253 12.81 33.89 63.23
CA LYS A 253 11.84 34.49 64.16
C LYS A 253 11.91 33.87 65.55
N ASP A 254 11.99 32.53 65.62
CA ASP A 254 12.06 31.79 66.88
C ASP A 254 13.37 32.10 67.63
N GLU A 255 14.51 32.16 66.93
CA GLU A 255 15.79 32.52 67.55
C GLU A 255 15.82 34.00 68.01
N LEU A 256 15.21 34.92 67.24
CA LEU A 256 15.03 36.30 67.68
C LEU A 256 14.19 36.38 68.96
N ALA A 257 13.04 35.71 69.01
CA ALA A 257 12.17 35.70 70.18
C ALA A 257 12.88 35.13 71.42
N LYS A 258 13.65 34.05 71.24
CA LYS A 258 14.45 33.44 72.31
C LYS A 258 15.53 34.39 72.85
N GLN A 259 16.29 35.03 71.97
CA GLN A 259 17.35 35.97 72.39
C GLN A 259 16.77 37.25 73.01
N GLU A 260 15.62 37.73 72.53
CA GLU A 260 14.90 38.86 73.14
C GLU A 260 14.38 38.52 74.55
N ALA A 261 13.83 37.32 74.75
CA ALA A 261 13.44 36.87 76.09
C ALA A 261 14.64 36.82 77.05
N MET A 262 15.78 36.27 76.61
CA MET A 262 17.02 36.23 77.41
C MET A 262 17.61 37.62 77.69
N ALA A 263 17.41 38.60 76.81
CA ALA A 263 17.88 39.96 76.99
C ALA A 263 17.12 40.74 78.08
N CYS A 264 15.85 40.37 78.32
CA CYS A 264 14.95 40.99 79.29
C CYS A 264 14.82 40.22 80.61
N ASP A 265 15.44 39.04 80.74
CA ASP A 265 15.37 38.22 81.94
C ASP A 265 16.31 38.76 83.05
N ASP A 266 15.72 39.35 84.09
CA ASP A 266 16.44 39.96 85.21
C ASP A 266 17.17 38.94 86.11
N THR A 267 16.81 37.67 86.01
CA THR A 267 17.44 36.58 86.79
C THR A 267 18.80 36.15 86.22
N LEU A 268 19.09 36.49 84.96
CA LEU A 268 20.36 36.17 84.30
C LEU A 268 21.46 37.20 84.64
N SER A 269 22.71 36.75 84.67
CA SER A 269 23.86 37.65 84.88
C SER A 269 23.93 38.77 83.84
N VAL A 270 24.43 39.95 84.23
CA VAL A 270 24.60 41.13 83.34
C VAL A 270 25.33 40.77 82.04
N VAL A 271 26.35 39.91 82.09
CA VAL A 271 27.12 39.47 80.92
C VAL A 271 26.24 38.66 79.95
N LYS A 272 25.41 37.73 80.46
CA LYS A 272 24.47 36.94 79.62
C LYS A 272 23.42 37.82 78.95
N ARG A 273 22.81 38.77 79.68
CA ARG A 273 21.87 39.74 79.10
C ARG A 273 22.54 40.61 78.03
N SER A 274 23.75 41.10 78.29
CA SER A 274 24.51 41.90 77.34
C SER A 274 24.84 41.11 76.06
N ARG A 275 25.24 39.84 76.20
CA ARG A 275 25.46 38.93 75.07
C ARG A 275 24.18 38.67 74.27
N ALA A 276 23.05 38.44 74.92
CA ALA A 276 21.76 38.26 74.26
C ALA A 276 21.34 39.53 73.49
N LYS A 277 21.50 40.73 74.08
CA LYS A 277 21.27 42.01 73.39
C LYS A 277 22.17 42.18 72.16
N ALA A 278 23.45 41.82 72.27
CA ALA A 278 24.37 41.82 71.12
C ALA A 278 23.93 40.83 70.05
N GLN A 279 23.48 39.62 70.42
CA GLN A 279 22.98 38.62 69.49
C GLN A 279 21.69 39.06 68.78
N VAL A 280 20.76 39.71 69.50
CA VAL A 280 19.57 40.34 68.90
C VAL A 280 19.96 41.43 67.91
N ALA A 281 20.91 42.29 68.27
CA ALA A 281 21.41 43.32 67.37
C ALA A 281 22.09 42.70 66.13
N ILE A 282 22.85 41.62 66.29
CA ILE A 282 23.44 40.85 65.18
C ILE A 282 22.35 40.21 64.33
N LEU A 283 21.33 39.56 64.89
CA LEU A 283 20.26 38.91 64.12
C LEU A 283 19.37 39.92 63.37
N LYS A 284 19.23 41.14 63.92
CA LYS A 284 18.53 42.27 63.27
C LYS A 284 19.39 42.95 62.20
N ASN A 285 20.70 43.07 62.40
CA ASN A 285 21.63 43.67 61.42
C ASN A 285 22.22 42.68 60.43
N ASP A 286 22.17 41.37 60.69
CA ASP A 286 22.54 40.34 59.76
C ASP A 286 21.60 40.51 58.57
N ASN A 287 22.16 41.04 57.47
CA ASN A 287 21.48 41.49 56.25
C ASN A 287 20.67 40.38 55.53
N GLY A 288 20.47 39.24 56.19
CA GLY A 288 19.65 38.16 55.72
C GLY A 288 20.23 37.56 54.46
N GLN A 289 21.56 37.55 54.30
CA GLN A 289 22.19 37.06 53.07
C GLN A 289 21.70 35.63 52.73
N SER A 290 21.55 34.78 53.75
CA SER A 290 20.93 33.46 53.64
C SER A 290 19.48 33.50 53.14
N LEU A 291 18.60 34.31 53.75
CA LEU A 291 17.22 34.51 53.29
C LEU A 291 17.15 35.11 51.87
N ARG A 292 18.09 35.99 51.53
CA ARG A 292 18.19 36.59 50.19
C ARG A 292 18.53 35.54 49.15
N THR A 293 19.52 34.68 49.43
CA THR A 293 19.86 33.55 48.55
C THR A 293 18.67 32.63 48.38
N MET A 294 17.94 32.29 49.45
CA MET A 294 16.76 31.43 49.33
C MET A 294 15.59 32.07 48.58
N ARG A 295 15.33 33.37 48.76
CA ARG A 295 14.35 34.10 47.93
C ARG A 295 14.74 34.12 46.45
N ILE A 296 16.04 34.24 46.15
CA ILE A 296 16.54 34.12 44.78
C ILE A 296 16.31 32.71 44.23
N THR A 297 16.60 31.66 45.02
CA THR A 297 16.34 30.26 44.67
C THR A 297 14.85 30.00 44.43
N GLN A 298 13.98 30.42 45.36
CA GLN A 298 12.52 30.33 45.21
C GLN A 298 12.06 31.03 43.93
N GLY A 299 12.52 32.26 43.69
CA GLY A 299 12.18 33.00 42.46
C GLY A 299 12.69 32.30 41.19
N ALA A 300 13.84 31.63 41.24
CA ALA A 300 14.35 30.83 40.13
C ALA A 300 13.51 29.57 39.89
N CYS A 301 13.13 28.85 40.95
CA CYS A 301 12.24 27.69 40.86
C CYS A 301 10.85 28.07 40.35
N ALA A 302 10.28 29.20 40.79
CA ALA A 302 9.00 29.70 40.31
C ALA A 302 9.04 30.03 38.80
N ARG A 303 10.14 30.63 38.32
CA ARG A 303 10.33 30.87 36.86
C ARG A 303 10.49 29.55 36.08
N LYS A 304 11.22 28.58 36.64
CA LYS A 304 11.37 27.25 36.02
C LYS A 304 10.01 26.54 35.92
N MET A 305 9.22 26.56 36.98
CA MET A 305 7.85 26.03 37.02
C MET A 305 6.95 26.72 35.99
N ALA A 306 6.93 28.05 35.95
CA ALA A 306 6.10 28.79 34.98
C ALA A 306 6.48 28.47 33.52
N LYS A 307 7.78 28.35 33.22
CA LYS A 307 8.27 27.96 31.89
C LYS A 307 7.86 26.53 31.53
N ALA A 308 7.97 25.59 32.46
CA ALA A 308 7.56 24.20 32.24
C ALA A 308 6.05 24.07 32.04
N ALA A 309 5.24 24.79 32.83
CA ALA A 309 3.79 24.82 32.68
C ALA A 309 3.34 25.39 31.32
N ALA A 310 4.02 26.42 30.82
CA ALA A 310 3.75 26.96 29.48
C ALA A 310 4.04 25.94 28.37
N LYS A 311 5.18 25.23 28.46
CA LYS A 311 5.56 24.17 27.51
C LYS A 311 4.60 22.98 27.55
N MET A 312 4.19 22.56 28.74
CA MET A 312 3.18 21.52 28.93
C MET A 312 1.87 21.91 28.25
N LYS A 313 1.39 23.15 28.44
CA LYS A 313 0.15 23.61 27.83
C LYS A 313 0.24 23.63 26.30
N GLU A 314 1.36 24.06 25.75
CA GLU A 314 1.58 24.06 24.30
C GLU A 314 1.61 22.63 23.74
N ALA A 315 2.35 21.72 24.37
CA ALA A 315 2.44 20.33 23.95
C ALA A 315 1.08 19.61 24.06
N ALA A 316 0.33 19.85 25.14
CA ALA A 316 -1.03 19.32 25.31
C ALA A 316 -1.99 19.79 24.20
N ALA A 317 -1.93 21.07 23.83
CA ALA A 317 -2.76 21.61 22.74
C ALA A 317 -2.40 20.99 21.37
N LYS A 318 -1.11 20.76 21.10
CA LYS A 318 -0.67 20.07 19.87
C LYS A 318 -1.12 18.61 19.85
N ALA A 319 -0.96 17.89 20.95
CA ALA A 319 -1.41 16.51 21.08
C ALA A 319 -2.94 16.38 20.86
N GLU A 320 -3.73 17.30 21.41
CA GLU A 320 -5.18 17.32 21.22
C GLU A 320 -5.56 17.59 19.74
N ALA A 321 -4.91 18.56 19.10
CA ALA A 321 -5.12 18.86 17.68
C ALA A 321 -4.78 17.66 16.78
N SER A 322 -3.61 17.04 16.98
CA SER A 322 -3.21 15.86 16.19
C SER A 322 -4.09 14.64 16.47
N LYS A 323 -4.63 14.49 17.69
CA LYS A 323 -5.61 13.43 18.00
C LYS A 323 -6.90 13.62 17.21
N LEU A 324 -7.42 14.85 17.14
CA LEU A 324 -8.62 15.15 16.35
C LEU A 324 -8.41 14.86 14.86
N GLU A 325 -7.25 15.25 14.31
CA GLU A 325 -6.89 14.96 12.92
C GLU A 325 -6.80 13.45 12.66
N ALA A 326 -6.19 12.68 13.57
CA ALA A 326 -6.11 11.23 13.46
C ALA A 326 -7.50 10.56 13.53
N GLU A 327 -8.40 11.05 14.39
CA GLU A 327 -9.78 10.56 14.47
C GLU A 327 -10.57 10.84 13.18
N GLN A 328 -10.45 12.05 12.62
CA GLN A 328 -11.07 12.40 11.35
C GLN A 328 -10.53 11.54 10.19
N ALA A 329 -9.22 11.34 10.14
CA ALA A 329 -8.59 10.50 9.12
C ALA A 329 -9.03 9.03 9.25
N ALA A 330 -9.16 8.52 10.49
CA ALA A 330 -9.68 7.18 10.75
C ALA A 330 -11.15 7.01 10.32
N GLN A 331 -11.98 8.03 10.54
CA GLN A 331 -13.37 8.01 10.08
C GLN A 331 -13.46 7.97 8.54
N LEU A 332 -12.73 8.85 7.85
CA LEU A 332 -12.68 8.86 6.38
C LEU A 332 -12.15 7.55 5.80
N ALA A 333 -11.14 6.95 6.44
CA ALA A 333 -10.63 5.65 6.05
C ALA A 333 -11.68 4.54 6.22
N SER A 334 -12.43 4.56 7.33
CA SER A 334 -13.52 3.59 7.57
C SER A 334 -14.62 3.72 6.52
N GLU A 335 -15.08 4.94 6.23
CA GLU A 335 -16.10 5.20 5.20
C GLU A 335 -15.64 4.75 3.81
N ALA A 336 -14.36 5.00 3.46
CA ALA A 336 -13.79 4.56 2.19
C ALA A 336 -13.69 3.03 2.09
N VAL A 337 -13.34 2.35 3.19
CA VAL A 337 -13.33 0.88 3.27
C VAL A 337 -14.73 0.31 3.08
N GLU A 338 -15.75 0.88 3.72
CA GLU A 338 -17.14 0.44 3.57
C GLU A 338 -17.66 0.65 2.14
N ALA A 339 -17.34 1.79 1.53
CA ALA A 339 -17.69 2.08 0.14
C ALA A 339 -17.03 1.10 -0.84
N ALA A 340 -15.75 0.76 -0.62
CA ALA A 340 -15.05 -0.25 -1.41
C ALA A 340 -15.66 -1.64 -1.22
N ASP A 341 -16.01 -2.02 0.01
CA ASP A 341 -16.67 -3.30 0.30
C ASP A 341 -18.04 -3.43 -0.36
N ALA A 342 -18.82 -2.36 -0.37
CA ALA A 342 -20.12 -2.31 -1.04
C ALA A 342 -19.95 -2.47 -2.55
N ALA A 343 -18.98 -1.78 -3.15
CA ALA A 343 -18.71 -1.88 -4.58
C ALA A 343 -18.26 -3.30 -4.97
N VAL A 344 -17.34 -3.90 -4.22
CA VAL A 344 -16.87 -5.29 -4.45
C VAL A 344 -18.04 -6.29 -4.39
N GLN A 345 -18.95 -6.13 -3.43
CA GLN A 345 -20.15 -6.98 -3.33
C GLN A 345 -21.06 -6.81 -4.54
N GLN A 346 -21.31 -5.57 -4.97
CA GLN A 346 -22.13 -5.28 -6.15
C GLN A 346 -21.51 -5.84 -7.43
N THR A 347 -20.20 -5.64 -7.64
CA THR A 347 -19.47 -6.23 -8.77
C THR A 347 -19.56 -7.75 -8.75
N THR A 348 -19.40 -8.39 -7.59
CA THR A 348 -19.49 -9.85 -7.45
C THR A 348 -20.87 -10.36 -7.86
N GLN A 349 -21.94 -9.68 -7.44
CA GLN A 349 -23.30 -10.05 -7.81
C GLN A 349 -23.53 -9.90 -9.31
N GLN A 350 -23.18 -8.75 -9.88
CA GLN A 350 -23.35 -8.50 -11.33
C GLN A 350 -22.52 -9.45 -12.19
N LEU A 351 -21.30 -9.78 -11.75
CA LEU A 351 -20.44 -10.74 -12.46
C LEU A 351 -21.09 -12.11 -12.54
N GLU A 352 -21.62 -12.61 -11.42
CA GLU A 352 -22.27 -13.92 -11.38
C GLU A 352 -23.62 -13.91 -12.11
N GLU A 353 -24.37 -12.80 -12.10
CA GLU A 353 -25.56 -12.62 -12.94
C GLU A 353 -25.22 -12.63 -14.43
N ALA A 354 -24.16 -11.92 -14.83
CA ALA A 354 -23.69 -11.90 -16.21
C ALA A 354 -23.23 -13.30 -16.67
N LYS A 355 -22.51 -14.04 -15.82
CA LYS A 355 -22.13 -15.44 -16.09
C LYS A 355 -23.34 -16.34 -16.25
N ALA A 356 -24.32 -16.25 -15.33
CA ALA A 356 -25.54 -17.04 -15.39
C ALA A 356 -26.33 -16.75 -16.68
N ALA A 357 -26.44 -15.49 -17.08
CA ALA A 357 -27.10 -15.09 -18.32
C ALA A 357 -26.38 -15.56 -19.60
N CYS A 358 -25.08 -15.84 -19.52
CA CYS A 358 -24.25 -16.27 -20.66
C CYS A 358 -23.98 -17.79 -20.68
N ALA A 359 -24.44 -18.54 -19.68
CA ALA A 359 -24.16 -19.97 -19.55
C ALA A 359 -24.68 -20.83 -20.72
N GLU A 360 -25.77 -20.42 -21.38
CA GLU A 360 -26.41 -21.20 -22.45
C GLU A 360 -25.90 -20.86 -23.88
N GLY A 361 -24.85 -20.03 -24.02
CA GLY A 361 -24.40 -19.52 -25.32
C GLY A 361 -22.95 -19.77 -25.70
N GLY A 362 -22.14 -20.37 -24.81
CA GLY A 362 -20.70 -20.63 -25.06
C GLY A 362 -19.89 -19.40 -25.43
N CYS A 363 -20.32 -18.21 -24.98
CA CYS A 363 -19.82 -16.95 -25.47
C CYS A 363 -19.13 -16.15 -24.35
N GLU A 364 -17.89 -15.75 -24.62
CA GLU A 364 -17.02 -14.94 -23.76
C GLU A 364 -16.54 -15.58 -22.44
N GLU A 365 -16.36 -16.91 -22.40
CA GLU A 365 -15.76 -17.55 -21.23
C GLU A 365 -14.36 -17.00 -20.88
N GLY A 366 -13.58 -16.59 -21.88
CA GLY A 366 -12.32 -15.89 -21.67
C GLY A 366 -12.46 -14.51 -21.01
N THR A 367 -13.51 -13.76 -21.34
CA THR A 367 -13.85 -12.51 -20.63
C THR A 367 -14.16 -12.80 -19.18
N PHE A 368 -14.97 -13.83 -18.88
CA PHE A 368 -15.31 -14.19 -17.51
C PHE A 368 -14.13 -14.70 -16.71
N TRP A 369 -13.26 -15.50 -17.34
CA TRP A 369 -11.99 -15.90 -16.75
C TRP A 369 -11.14 -14.69 -16.40
N TRP A 370 -11.03 -13.73 -17.32
CA TRP A 370 -10.27 -12.50 -17.10
C TRP A 370 -10.82 -11.70 -15.93
N LEU A 371 -12.14 -11.50 -15.88
CA LEU A 371 -12.78 -10.76 -14.80
C LEU A 371 -12.65 -11.48 -13.45
N ASP A 372 -12.71 -12.81 -13.44
CA ASP A 372 -12.41 -13.59 -12.23
C ASP A 372 -10.96 -13.38 -11.79
N ARG A 373 -10.02 -13.39 -12.72
CA ARG A 373 -8.60 -13.21 -12.43
C ARG A 373 -8.28 -11.82 -11.91
N GLU A 374 -8.83 -10.77 -12.54
CA GLU A 374 -8.71 -9.39 -12.08
C GLU A 374 -9.34 -9.19 -10.69
N PHE A 375 -10.40 -9.93 -10.40
CA PHE A 375 -11.08 -9.87 -9.11
C PHE A 375 -10.20 -10.52 -8.04
N GLU A 376 -9.58 -11.65 -8.35
CA GLU A 376 -8.60 -12.32 -7.47
C GLU A 376 -7.36 -11.45 -7.20
N GLU A 377 -6.82 -10.78 -8.23
CA GLU A 377 -5.74 -9.79 -8.04
C GLU A 377 -6.20 -8.63 -7.14
N SER A 378 -7.43 -8.14 -7.34
CA SER A 378 -7.98 -7.07 -6.50
C SER A 378 -8.15 -7.54 -5.06
N MET A 379 -8.59 -8.78 -4.86
CA MET A 379 -8.73 -9.41 -3.55
C MET A 379 -7.39 -9.53 -2.84
N LYS A 380 -6.26 -9.77 -3.51
CA LYS A 380 -4.93 -9.91 -2.87
C LYS A 380 -4.64 -8.82 -1.84
N TYR A 381 -5.06 -7.61 -2.15
CA TYR A 381 -4.82 -6.40 -1.35
C TYR A 381 -5.96 -6.05 -0.38
N MET A 382 -7.04 -6.83 -0.34
CA MET A 382 -8.11 -6.67 0.64
C MET A 382 -7.74 -7.27 1.99
N GLY A 383 -8.31 -6.74 3.07
CA GLY A 383 -8.21 -7.29 4.42
C GLY A 383 -8.88 -8.68 4.52
N PRO A 384 -8.45 -9.54 5.47
CA PRO A 384 -8.99 -10.91 5.60
C PRO A 384 -10.52 -10.98 5.74
N LYS A 385 -11.13 -10.04 6.47
CA LYS A 385 -12.59 -9.96 6.64
C LYS A 385 -13.31 -9.65 5.33
N GLN A 386 -12.77 -8.71 4.55
CA GLN A 386 -13.33 -8.32 3.25
C GLN A 386 -13.26 -9.48 2.26
N LYS A 387 -12.11 -10.18 2.21
CA LYS A 387 -11.91 -11.40 1.40
C LYS A 387 -12.96 -12.47 1.73
N ALA A 388 -13.16 -12.76 3.02
CA ALA A 388 -14.14 -13.76 3.45
C ALA A 388 -15.56 -13.39 3.01
N LYS A 389 -15.96 -12.13 3.18
CA LYS A 389 -17.27 -11.62 2.77
C LYS A 389 -17.47 -11.68 1.25
N ALA A 390 -16.45 -11.32 0.47
CA ALA A 390 -16.47 -11.39 -0.99
C ALA A 390 -16.62 -12.85 -1.49
N LEU A 391 -15.86 -13.77 -0.90
CA LEU A 391 -15.96 -15.21 -1.19
C LEU A 391 -17.33 -15.77 -0.81
N GLU A 392 -17.85 -15.41 0.36
CA GLU A 392 -19.20 -15.80 0.79
C GLU A 392 -20.26 -15.31 -0.21
N ALA A 393 -20.21 -14.03 -0.61
CA ALA A 393 -21.10 -13.47 -1.61
C ALA A 393 -21.03 -14.24 -2.94
N ARG A 394 -19.82 -14.57 -3.42
CA ARG A 394 -19.62 -15.37 -4.63
C ARG A 394 -20.23 -16.77 -4.50
N THR A 395 -20.00 -17.45 -3.38
CA THR A 395 -20.59 -18.78 -3.13
C THR A 395 -22.12 -18.73 -3.01
N ALA A 396 -22.68 -17.69 -2.41
CA ALA A 396 -24.12 -17.49 -2.29
C ALA A 396 -24.77 -17.23 -3.66
N SER A 397 -24.15 -16.41 -4.51
CA SER A 397 -24.62 -16.17 -5.88
C SER A 397 -24.59 -17.46 -6.71
N ARG A 398 -23.51 -18.25 -6.65
CA ARG A 398 -23.41 -19.55 -7.34
C ARG A 398 -24.48 -20.56 -6.90
N ARG A 399 -24.86 -20.54 -5.62
CA ARG A 399 -25.96 -21.38 -5.11
C ARG A 399 -27.30 -20.95 -5.70
N LYS A 400 -27.54 -19.64 -5.86
CA LYS A 400 -28.79 -19.10 -6.42
C LYS A 400 -28.93 -19.34 -7.92
N SER A 401 -27.85 -19.24 -8.68
CA SER A 401 -27.84 -19.45 -10.13
C SER A 401 -27.96 -20.93 -10.54
N GLY A 402 -27.92 -21.88 -9.60
CA GLY A 402 -27.94 -23.31 -9.91
C GLY A 402 -26.69 -23.82 -10.62
N THR A 403 -25.68 -22.97 -10.82
CA THR A 403 -24.40 -23.29 -11.50
C THR A 403 -23.35 -23.87 -10.55
N TYR A 404 -23.69 -24.08 -9.27
CA TYR A 404 -22.80 -24.72 -8.31
C TYR A 404 -22.71 -26.23 -8.56
N SER A 405 -21.67 -26.66 -9.28
CA SER A 405 -21.19 -28.04 -9.22
C SER A 405 -20.03 -28.11 -8.21
N PRO A 406 -20.17 -28.83 -7.07
CA PRO A 406 -19.08 -29.03 -6.11
C PRO A 406 -17.91 -29.88 -6.66
N GLN A 407 -17.96 -30.29 -7.94
CA GLN A 407 -16.97 -31.14 -8.60
C GLN A 407 -16.51 -30.53 -9.92
N ARG A 408 -15.64 -29.52 -9.88
CA ARG A 408 -14.58 -29.36 -10.89
C ARG A 408 -13.29 -29.04 -10.12
N PRO A 409 -12.28 -29.94 -10.18
CA PRO A 409 -11.00 -29.76 -9.50
C PRO A 409 -10.21 -28.56 -10.05
#